data_AF-A0A7S2GXF5-F1
#
_entry.id   AF-A0A7S2GXF5-F1
#
_cell.length_a   1.000
_cell.length_b   1.000
_cell.length_c   1.000
_cell.angle_alpha   90.00
_cell.angle_beta   90.00
_cell.angle_gamma   90.00
#
_symmetry.space_group_name_H-M   'P 1'
#
loop_
_entity.id
_entity.type
_entity.pdbx_description
1 polymer ?
#
loop_
_entity_poly.entity_id
_entity_poly.type
_entity_poly.pdbx_seq_one_letter_code
_entity_poly.pdbx_strand_id
1 'polypeptide(L)'
;VHSRADVDEEMTSIVLTSSNVTWSSDLVILGALSYDEKTAMDDIYDPGSMTTQPDRVHLLTQWINEDINELVPLVGIPPPIMSRCYQELSNGMLGFNQATKMADIPFPFPFLQLMELLLVCYSALLPIYAAQFTSGLFLSPCLATIVSLSFWSLSEISRELETPFADGPNQLPVIDMHERFVEVLRSIFLSRRPTDEPPATSAKGDASDGEDLEEQDEISTDSHQEPKKAL
;
A
#
# COMPACT_ATOMS: atom_id res chain seq x y z
N VAL A 1 18.95 37.73 -25.82
CA VAL A 1 17.92 37.03 -26.62
C VAL A 1 17.94 35.59 -26.15
N HIS A 2 17.32 35.32 -25.00
CA HIS A 2 17.06 33.96 -24.55
C HIS A 2 15.89 33.47 -25.38
N SER A 3 16.13 32.43 -26.18
CA SER A 3 15.12 31.89 -27.07
C SER A 3 13.99 31.33 -26.21
N ARG A 4 12.75 31.53 -26.65
CA ARG A 4 11.55 30.95 -26.03
C ARG A 4 11.66 29.41 -25.92
N ALA A 5 12.50 28.80 -26.75
CA ALA A 5 12.86 27.39 -26.70
C ALA A 5 13.71 26.99 -25.47
N ASP A 6 14.60 27.86 -24.96
CA ASP A 6 15.43 27.54 -23.79
C ASP A 6 14.60 27.49 -22.49
N VAL A 7 13.61 28.39 -22.38
CA VAL A 7 12.68 28.44 -21.24
C VAL A 7 11.69 27.27 -21.28
N ASP A 8 11.26 26.88 -22.48
CA ASP A 8 10.40 25.71 -22.67
C ASP A 8 11.19 24.41 -22.42
N GLU A 9 12.48 24.32 -22.76
CA GLU A 9 13.32 23.14 -22.49
C GLU A 9 13.65 23.00 -21.00
N GLU A 10 13.90 24.10 -20.29
CA GLU A 10 14.09 24.11 -18.84
C GLU A 10 12.79 23.78 -18.10
N MET A 11 11.64 24.33 -18.51
CA MET A 11 10.31 23.94 -17.99
C MET A 11 9.94 22.50 -18.31
N THR A 12 10.27 22.00 -19.49
CA THR A 12 10.00 20.62 -19.88
C THR A 12 10.89 19.65 -19.09
N SER A 13 12.12 20.07 -18.74
CA SER A 13 12.97 19.30 -17.82
C SER A 13 12.41 19.27 -16.39
N ILE A 14 11.82 20.37 -15.92
CA ILE A 14 11.18 20.45 -14.59
C ILE A 14 9.88 19.63 -14.56
N VAL A 15 9.13 19.56 -15.66
CA VAL A 15 7.87 18.81 -15.75
C VAL A 15 8.07 17.31 -16.03
N LEU A 16 9.23 16.89 -16.57
CA LEU A 16 9.55 15.47 -16.81
C LEU A 16 10.35 14.79 -15.69
N THR A 17 10.62 15.48 -14.58
CA THR A 17 11.36 14.90 -13.44
C THR A 17 10.46 14.14 -12.45
N SER A 18 9.15 13.97 -12.71
CA SER A 18 8.29 13.15 -11.85
C SER A 18 8.33 11.64 -12.15
N SER A 19 9.02 11.19 -13.19
CA SER A 19 9.03 9.77 -13.61
C SER A 19 10.36 9.02 -13.39
N ASN A 20 11.39 9.66 -12.83
CA ASN A 20 12.72 9.06 -12.61
C ASN A 20 13.12 8.93 -11.13
N VAL A 21 12.16 8.92 -10.20
CA VAL A 21 12.45 8.51 -8.81
C VAL A 21 12.48 6.99 -8.78
N THR A 22 13.65 6.42 -9.06
CA THR A 22 13.90 5.00 -8.83
C THR A 22 14.40 4.86 -7.41
N TRP A 23 13.61 4.18 -6.57
CA TRP A 23 14.03 3.80 -5.23
C TRP A 23 15.38 3.08 -5.32
N SER A 24 16.33 3.50 -4.47
CA SER A 24 17.70 2.96 -4.50
C SER A 24 17.84 1.53 -3.97
N SER A 25 16.78 0.98 -3.37
CA SER A 25 16.79 -0.32 -2.69
C SER A 25 15.92 -1.34 -3.42
N ASP A 26 16.41 -2.58 -3.51
CA ASP A 26 15.64 -3.72 -4.04
C ASP A 26 14.47 -4.06 -3.10
N LEU A 27 13.28 -4.21 -3.67
CA LEU A 27 12.07 -4.57 -2.91
C LEU A 27 12.08 -6.04 -2.48
N VAL A 28 11.74 -6.30 -1.22
CA VAL A 28 11.49 -7.67 -0.74
C VAL A 28 10.16 -8.17 -1.32
N ILE A 29 10.19 -9.28 -2.07
CA ILE A 29 8.99 -9.86 -2.69
C ILE A 29 8.68 -11.25 -2.12
N LEU A 30 7.38 -11.58 -2.01
CA LEU A 30 6.90 -12.91 -1.60
C LEU A 30 6.76 -13.80 -2.84
N GLY A 31 7.86 -14.45 -3.20
CA GLY A 31 7.92 -15.18 -4.46
C GLY A 31 7.94 -14.25 -5.67
N ALA A 32 8.13 -14.83 -6.85
CA ALA A 32 8.02 -14.12 -8.11
C ALA A 32 6.73 -14.55 -8.80
N LEU A 33 6.17 -13.66 -9.63
CA LEU A 33 5.14 -14.04 -10.60
C LEU A 33 5.64 -15.23 -11.43
N SER A 34 4.77 -16.22 -11.60
CA SER A 34 5.03 -17.30 -12.53
C SER A 34 5.14 -16.75 -13.95
N TYR A 35 5.79 -17.52 -14.83
CA TYR A 35 5.92 -17.14 -16.23
C TYR A 35 4.57 -16.91 -16.90
N ASP A 36 3.58 -17.74 -16.57
CA ASP A 36 2.23 -17.68 -17.14
C ASP A 36 1.47 -16.45 -16.64
N GLU A 37 1.54 -16.13 -15.35
CA GLU A 37 0.92 -14.91 -14.79
C GLU A 37 1.57 -13.64 -15.36
N LYS A 38 2.90 -13.63 -15.48
CA LYS A 38 3.61 -12.50 -16.09
C LYS A 38 3.20 -12.32 -17.55
N THR A 39 3.12 -13.41 -18.31
CA THR A 39 2.68 -13.40 -19.71
C THR A 39 1.24 -12.92 -19.81
N ALA A 40 0.33 -13.43 -18.97
CA ALA A 40 -1.06 -12.98 -18.93
C ALA A 40 -1.17 -11.49 -18.59
N MET A 41 -0.37 -10.99 -17.65
CA MET A 41 -0.34 -9.58 -17.29
C MET A 41 0.14 -8.68 -18.46
N ASP A 42 1.09 -9.17 -19.27
CA ASP A 42 1.63 -8.45 -20.41
C ASP A 42 0.79 -8.64 -21.71
N ASP A 43 0.05 -9.75 -21.86
CA ASP A 43 -0.73 -10.11 -23.05
C ASP A 43 -2.18 -9.58 -23.06
N ILE A 44 -2.80 -9.34 -21.88
CA ILE A 44 -4.20 -8.90 -21.78
C ILE A 44 -4.43 -7.50 -22.41
N TYR A 45 -3.39 -6.67 -22.48
CA TYR A 45 -3.42 -5.41 -23.21
C TYR A 45 -2.62 -5.57 -24.50
N ASP A 46 -3.25 -5.23 -25.63
CA ASP A 46 -2.71 -5.19 -27.01
C ASP A 46 -1.17 -5.11 -27.08
N PRO A 47 -0.45 -5.92 -27.90
CA PRO A 47 1.03 -5.98 -27.97
C PRO A 47 1.80 -4.68 -28.32
N GLY A 48 1.16 -3.51 -28.24
CA GLY A 48 1.77 -2.18 -28.26
C GLY A 48 1.32 -1.23 -27.12
N SER A 49 0.47 -1.68 -26.20
CA SER A 49 -0.08 -0.87 -25.11
C SER A 49 0.67 -1.18 -23.81
N MET A 50 1.56 -0.29 -23.37
CA MET A 50 2.14 -0.39 -22.02
C MET A 50 1.01 -0.31 -20.98
N THR A 51 0.70 -1.42 -20.32
CA THR A 51 -0.21 -1.46 -19.18
C THR A 51 0.31 -0.50 -18.11
N THR A 52 -0.53 0.43 -17.65
CA THR A 52 -0.11 1.35 -16.60
C THR A 52 0.05 0.59 -15.28
N GLN A 53 0.88 1.10 -14.35
CA GLN A 53 1.04 0.45 -13.04
C GLN A 53 -0.30 0.28 -12.28
N PRO A 54 -1.23 1.25 -12.28
CA PRO A 54 -2.56 1.07 -11.70
C PRO A 54 -3.35 -0.10 -12.30
N ASP A 55 -3.32 -0.27 -13.62
CA ASP A 55 -4.08 -1.32 -14.30
C ASP A 55 -3.61 -2.71 -13.88
N ARG A 56 -2.28 -2.90 -13.71
CA ARG A 56 -1.70 -4.15 -13.24
C ARG A 56 -2.18 -4.54 -11.83
N VAL A 57 -2.28 -3.56 -10.92
CA VAL A 57 -2.76 -3.81 -9.55
C VAL A 57 -4.25 -4.18 -9.53
N HIS A 58 -5.06 -3.55 -10.39
CA HIS A 58 -6.47 -3.92 -10.54
C HIS A 58 -6.63 -5.34 -11.09
N LEU A 59 -5.81 -5.74 -12.06
CA LEU A 59 -5.80 -7.09 -12.60
C LEU A 59 -5.45 -8.14 -11.53
N LEU A 60 -4.39 -7.91 -10.74
CA LEU A 60 -4.02 -8.80 -9.64
C LEU A 60 -5.15 -8.93 -8.61
N THR A 61 -5.85 -7.83 -8.32
CA THR A 61 -7.00 -7.86 -7.42
C THR A 61 -8.15 -8.70 -7.99
N GLN A 62 -8.36 -8.66 -9.31
CA GLN A 62 -9.35 -9.51 -9.96
C GLN A 62 -8.99 -10.99 -9.79
N TRP A 63 -7.74 -11.39 -10.03
CA TRP A 63 -7.30 -12.78 -9.82
C TRP A 63 -7.48 -13.23 -8.37
N ILE A 64 -7.15 -12.38 -7.39
CA ILE A 64 -7.40 -12.70 -5.97
C ILE A 64 -8.91 -12.92 -5.71
N ASN A 65 -9.79 -12.12 -6.32
CA ASN A 65 -11.24 -12.32 -6.18
C ASN A 65 -11.71 -13.63 -6.83
N GLU A 66 -11.13 -14.02 -7.97
CA GLU A 66 -11.40 -15.29 -8.63
C GLU A 66 -11.00 -16.47 -7.72
N ASP A 67 -9.82 -16.42 -7.11
CA ASP A 67 -9.37 -17.44 -6.15
C ASP A 67 -10.30 -17.54 -4.92
N ILE A 68 -10.74 -16.39 -4.38
CA ILE A 68 -11.70 -16.37 -3.28
C ILE A 68 -13.01 -17.02 -3.71
N ASN A 69 -13.50 -16.73 -4.93
CA ASN A 69 -14.74 -17.31 -5.47
C ASN A 69 -14.65 -18.84 -5.60
N GLU A 70 -13.51 -19.36 -6.06
CA GLU A 70 -13.26 -20.81 -6.12
C GLU A 70 -13.20 -21.46 -4.73
N LEU A 71 -12.72 -20.72 -3.74
CA LEU A 71 -12.62 -21.19 -2.35
C LEU A 71 -13.97 -21.22 -1.63
N VAL A 72 -14.91 -20.30 -1.94
CA VAL A 72 -16.24 -20.21 -1.26
C VAL A 72 -16.94 -21.56 -1.09
N PRO A 73 -17.16 -22.39 -2.15
CA PRO A 73 -17.87 -23.66 -1.99
C PRO A 73 -17.11 -24.69 -1.14
N LEU A 74 -15.80 -24.55 -0.97
CA LEU A 74 -14.95 -25.52 -0.28
C LEU A 74 -14.94 -25.34 1.24
N VAL A 75 -15.11 -24.11 1.73
CA VAL A 75 -14.92 -23.79 3.17
C VAL A 75 -16.23 -23.83 3.96
N GLY A 76 -17.39 -23.85 3.29
CA GLY A 76 -18.70 -23.98 3.96
C GLY A 76 -19.06 -22.80 4.88
N ILE A 77 -18.41 -21.65 4.71
CA ILE A 77 -18.63 -20.44 5.52
C ILE A 77 -19.93 -19.73 5.08
N PRO A 78 -20.76 -19.25 6.03
CA PRO A 78 -21.95 -18.48 5.70
C PRO A 78 -21.65 -17.23 4.84
N PRO A 79 -22.50 -16.89 3.85
CA PRO A 79 -22.26 -15.76 2.95
C PRO A 79 -21.94 -14.41 3.62
N PRO A 80 -22.57 -14.01 4.75
CA PRO A 80 -22.26 -12.74 5.41
C PRO A 80 -20.86 -12.65 6.04
N ILE A 81 -20.22 -13.78 6.30
CA ILE A 81 -18.85 -13.82 6.80
C ILE A 81 -17.88 -13.77 5.63
N MET A 82 -18.18 -14.54 4.57
CA MET A 82 -17.36 -14.54 3.35
C MET A 82 -17.37 -13.18 2.65
N SER A 83 -18.49 -12.46 2.66
CA SER A 83 -18.59 -11.09 2.11
C SER A 83 -17.60 -10.12 2.74
N ARG A 84 -17.17 -10.33 3.99
CA ARG A 84 -16.17 -9.48 4.65
C ARG A 84 -14.79 -9.58 4.00
N CYS A 85 -14.42 -10.75 3.47
CA CYS A 85 -13.13 -10.91 2.78
C CYS A 85 -13.05 -9.99 1.55
N TYR A 86 -14.12 -9.95 0.74
CA TYR A 86 -14.21 -9.05 -0.40
C TYR A 86 -14.22 -7.57 0.02
N GLN A 87 -14.88 -7.25 1.14
CA GLN A 87 -14.90 -5.87 1.67
C GLN A 87 -13.51 -5.41 2.09
N GLU A 88 -12.73 -6.23 2.80
CA GLU A 88 -11.37 -5.86 3.21
C GLU A 88 -10.45 -5.70 1.99
N LEU A 89 -10.58 -6.55 0.98
CA LEU A 89 -9.84 -6.38 -0.28
C LEU A 89 -10.24 -5.10 -1.01
N SER A 90 -11.54 -4.79 -1.07
CA SER A 90 -12.06 -3.53 -1.63
C SER A 90 -11.57 -2.30 -0.85
N ASN A 91 -11.46 -2.38 0.48
CA ASN A 91 -10.90 -1.32 1.31
C ASN A 91 -9.41 -1.10 1.01
N GLY A 92 -8.66 -2.19 0.80
CA GLY A 92 -7.27 -2.12 0.33
C GLY A 92 -7.15 -1.36 -1.00
N MET A 93 -7.99 -1.71 -1.99
CA MET A 93 -8.02 -1.02 -3.28
C MET A 93 -8.49 0.43 -3.20
N LEU A 94 -9.37 0.77 -2.25
CA LEU A 94 -9.74 2.16 -2.00
C LEU A 94 -8.51 2.95 -1.53
N GLY A 95 -7.71 2.40 -0.62
CA GLY A 95 -6.45 3.01 -0.16
C GLY A 95 -5.44 3.19 -1.30
N PHE A 96 -5.23 2.14 -2.11
CA PHE A 96 -4.37 2.22 -3.30
C PHE A 96 -4.80 3.35 -4.23
N ASN A 97 -6.08 3.40 -4.62
CA ASN A 97 -6.60 4.43 -5.52
C ASN A 97 -6.51 5.86 -4.94
N GLN A 98 -6.57 6.03 -3.62
CA GLN A 98 -6.33 7.32 -2.98
C GLN A 98 -4.85 7.73 -3.10
N ALA A 99 -3.93 6.79 -2.90
CA ALA A 99 -2.50 7.05 -3.09
C ALA A 99 -2.16 7.38 -4.55
N THR A 100 -2.72 6.63 -5.51
CA THR A 100 -2.58 6.91 -6.95
C THR A 100 -3.05 8.31 -7.32
N LYS A 101 -4.21 8.75 -6.81
CA LYS A 101 -4.69 10.12 -7.03
C LYS A 101 -3.73 11.18 -6.51
N MET A 102 -3.15 10.97 -5.34
CA MET A 102 -2.18 11.90 -4.76
C MET A 102 -0.86 11.91 -5.55
N ALA A 103 -0.47 10.78 -6.14
CA ALA A 103 0.74 10.69 -6.97
C ALA A 103 0.53 11.29 -8.38
N ASP A 104 -0.65 11.09 -8.98
CA ASP A 104 -0.92 11.43 -10.38
C ASP A 104 -1.40 12.86 -10.59
N ILE A 105 -1.96 13.50 -9.55
CA ILE A 105 -2.52 14.86 -9.65
C ILE A 105 -1.46 15.84 -9.15
N PRO A 106 -0.65 16.43 -10.05
CA PRO A 106 0.33 17.43 -9.64
C PRO A 106 -0.37 18.70 -9.16
N PHE A 107 0.31 19.42 -8.29
CA PHE A 107 -0.16 20.72 -7.85
C PHE A 107 -0.25 21.70 -9.04
N PRO A 108 -1.29 22.57 -9.11
CA PRO A 108 -1.51 23.43 -10.28
C PRO A 108 -0.33 24.38 -10.54
N PHE A 109 0.35 24.19 -11.67
CA PHE A 109 1.53 24.98 -12.05
C PHE A 109 1.34 26.51 -12.01
N PRO A 110 0.24 27.09 -12.53
CA PRO A 110 0.04 28.55 -12.46
C PRO A 110 -0.04 29.08 -11.02
N PHE A 111 -0.48 28.25 -10.07
CA PHE A 111 -0.54 28.63 -8.67
C PHE A 111 0.84 28.64 -8.03
N LEU A 112 1.71 27.69 -8.37
CA LEU A 112 3.12 27.68 -7.93
C LEU A 112 3.83 28.97 -8.35
N GLN A 113 3.71 29.31 -9.64
CA GLN A 113 4.30 30.53 -10.18
C GLN A 113 3.82 31.80 -9.46
N LEU A 114 2.51 31.86 -9.17
CA LEU A 114 1.92 32.99 -8.46
C LEU A 114 2.44 33.09 -7.02
N MET A 115 2.49 31.97 -6.29
CA MET A 115 2.99 31.94 -4.91
C MET A 115 4.45 32.35 -4.83
N GLU A 116 5.28 31.84 -5.73
CA GLU A 116 6.71 32.18 -5.80
C GLU A 116 6.93 33.65 -6.15
N LEU A 117 6.19 34.17 -7.14
CA LEU A 117 6.24 35.60 -7.50
C LEU A 117 5.83 36.49 -6.31
N LEU A 118 4.78 36.12 -5.58
CA LEU A 118 4.32 36.85 -4.40
C LEU A 118 5.37 36.81 -3.28
N LEU A 119 6.02 35.67 -3.07
CA LEU A 119 7.09 35.52 -2.07
C LEU A 119 8.33 36.37 -2.42
N VAL A 120 8.71 36.41 -3.69
CA VAL A 120 9.80 37.28 -4.17
C VAL A 120 9.44 38.75 -3.97
N CYS A 121 8.24 39.19 -4.39
CA CYS A 121 7.76 40.55 -4.17
C CYS A 121 7.74 40.90 -2.68
N TYR A 122 7.24 40.00 -1.83
CA TYR A 122 7.23 40.16 -0.38
C TYR A 122 8.64 40.34 0.19
N SER A 123 9.58 39.49 -0.22
CA SER A 123 10.98 39.56 0.24
C SER A 123 11.69 40.87 -0.15
N ALA A 124 11.30 41.48 -1.28
CA ALA A 124 11.82 42.76 -1.74
C ALA A 124 11.20 43.95 -0.99
N LEU A 125 9.89 43.89 -0.68
CA LEU A 125 9.16 44.97 -0.02
C LEU A 125 9.38 45.01 1.50
N LEU A 126 9.55 43.85 2.13
CA LEU A 126 9.73 43.73 3.57
C LEU A 126 10.88 44.58 4.15
N PRO A 127 12.11 44.59 3.59
CA PRO A 127 13.19 45.42 4.13
C PRO A 127 12.89 46.92 4.01
N ILE A 128 12.18 47.37 2.97
CA ILE A 128 11.78 48.77 2.81
C ILE A 128 10.82 49.16 3.93
N TYR A 129 9.82 48.31 4.19
CA TYR A 129 8.85 48.54 5.26
C TYR A 129 9.50 48.51 6.65
N ALA A 130 10.37 47.52 6.91
CA ALA A 130 11.08 47.39 8.18
C ALA A 130 11.98 48.60 8.48
N ALA A 131 12.58 49.22 7.46
CA ALA A 131 13.43 50.40 7.60
C ALA A 131 12.63 51.62 8.07
N GLN A 132 11.44 51.82 7.51
CA GLN A 132 10.54 52.92 7.90
C GLN A 132 9.93 52.70 9.29
N PHE A 133 9.56 51.46 9.62
CA PHE A 133 8.86 51.16 10.87
C PHE A 133 9.77 51.19 12.11
N THR A 134 10.98 50.63 12.00
CA THR A 134 11.83 50.34 13.18
C THR A 134 12.80 51.47 13.51
N SER A 135 13.12 52.36 12.55
CA SER A 135 14.09 53.46 12.67
C SER A 135 15.51 53.08 13.16
N GLY A 136 15.81 51.78 13.32
CA GLY A 136 17.08 51.26 13.83
C GLY A 136 17.91 50.60 12.74
N LEU A 137 19.16 51.05 12.57
CA LEU A 137 20.10 50.59 11.53
C LEU A 137 20.43 49.08 11.61
N PHE A 138 20.44 48.50 12.81
CA PHE A 138 20.74 47.06 13.01
C PHE A 138 19.49 46.21 13.20
N LEU A 139 18.50 46.73 13.95
CA LEU A 139 17.29 45.98 14.28
C LEU A 139 16.41 45.76 13.04
N SER A 140 16.35 46.75 12.14
CA SER A 140 15.54 46.69 10.93
C SER A 140 15.96 45.57 9.95
N PRO A 141 17.22 45.48 9.49
CA PRO A 141 17.64 44.38 8.61
C PRO A 141 17.58 43.02 9.32
N CYS A 142 17.89 42.95 10.62
CA CYS A 142 17.78 41.70 11.38
C CYS A 142 16.34 41.17 11.41
N LEU A 143 15.37 42.04 11.71
CA LEU A 143 13.96 41.68 11.73
C LEU A 143 13.46 41.29 10.33
N ALA A 144 13.83 42.07 9.30
CA ALA A 144 13.48 41.76 7.92
C ALA A 144 14.04 40.40 7.47
N THR A 145 15.31 40.10 7.78
CA THR A 145 15.93 38.81 7.45
C THR A 145 15.25 37.65 8.16
N ILE A 146 14.97 37.75 9.47
CA ILE A 146 14.31 36.68 10.23
C ILE A 146 12.93 36.36 9.64
N VAL A 147 12.15 37.41 9.35
CA VAL A 147 10.80 37.25 8.83
C VAL A 147 10.84 36.72 7.39
N SER A 148 11.67 37.27 6.50
CA SER A 148 11.85 36.74 5.16
C SER A 148 12.29 35.27 5.17
N LEU A 149 13.28 34.92 5.99
CA LEU A 149 13.76 33.54 6.13
C LEU A 149 12.64 32.60 6.59
N SER A 150 11.75 33.05 7.48
CA SER A 150 10.61 32.25 7.93
C SER A 150 9.65 31.91 6.80
N PHE A 151 9.32 32.87 5.94
CA PHE A 151 8.44 32.65 4.79
C PHE A 151 9.11 31.81 3.69
N TRP A 152 10.40 32.01 3.42
CA TRP A 152 11.15 31.14 2.51
C TRP A 152 11.21 29.70 3.03
N SER A 153 11.47 29.51 4.32
CA SER A 153 11.49 28.17 4.93
C SER A 153 10.12 27.48 4.81
N LEU A 154 9.02 28.22 5.03
CA LEU A 154 7.67 27.67 4.86
C LEU A 154 7.39 27.25 3.41
N SER A 155 7.88 28.03 2.43
CA SER A 155 7.77 27.69 1.01
C SER A 155 8.52 26.41 0.67
N GLU A 156 9.74 26.23 1.19
CA GLU A 156 10.52 25.00 1.00
C GLU A 156 9.84 23.78 1.64
N ILE A 157 9.32 23.92 2.86
CA ILE A 157 8.56 22.84 3.52
C ILE A 157 7.34 22.46 2.69
N SER A 158 6.63 23.45 2.14
CA SER A 158 5.45 23.20 1.31
C SER A 158 5.81 22.42 0.04
N ARG A 159 6.93 22.77 -0.60
CA ARG A 159 7.44 22.07 -1.79
C ARG A 159 7.79 20.61 -1.51
N GLU A 160 8.40 20.31 -0.35
CA GLU A 160 8.69 18.94 0.04
C GLU A 160 7.41 18.12 0.27
N LEU A 161 6.41 18.74 0.91
CA LEU A 161 5.10 18.11 1.18
C LEU A 161 4.26 17.85 -0.08
N GLU A 162 4.55 18.52 -1.19
CA GLU A 162 3.86 18.29 -2.47
C GLU A 162 4.20 16.95 -3.12
N THR A 163 5.33 16.32 -2.76
CA THR A 163 5.82 15.08 -3.39
C THR A 163 5.98 13.91 -2.41
N PRO A 164 4.95 13.56 -1.60
CA PRO A 164 5.11 12.75 -0.38
C PRO A 164 5.63 11.31 -0.59
N PHE A 165 5.58 10.81 -1.83
CA PHE A 165 6.07 9.48 -2.22
C PHE A 165 7.43 9.50 -2.93
N ALA A 166 8.08 10.65 -3.03
CA ALA A 166 9.45 10.75 -3.53
C ALA A 166 10.45 10.11 -2.55
N ASP A 167 11.66 9.85 -3.04
CA ASP A 167 12.76 9.40 -2.18
C ASP A 167 13.36 10.61 -1.46
N GLY A 168 13.32 10.61 -0.12
CA GLY A 168 13.78 11.73 0.69
C GLY A 168 13.67 11.48 2.19
N PRO A 169 14.45 12.19 3.01
CA PRO A 169 14.53 11.95 4.46
C PRO A 169 13.24 12.26 5.21
N ASN A 170 12.38 13.12 4.66
CA ASN A 170 11.10 13.52 5.25
C ASN A 170 9.88 12.95 4.53
N GLN A 171 10.09 12.07 3.56
CA GLN A 171 9.03 11.47 2.76
C GLN A 171 8.49 10.19 3.38
N LEU A 172 7.38 9.69 2.86
CA LEU A 172 6.80 8.44 3.34
C LEU A 172 7.79 7.29 3.11
N PRO A 173 8.09 6.47 4.13
CA PRO A 173 8.99 5.32 3.99
C PRO A 173 8.24 4.15 3.33
N VAL A 174 7.88 4.31 2.05
CA VAL A 174 7.05 3.34 1.30
C VAL A 174 7.70 1.96 1.24
N ILE A 175 9.03 1.91 1.11
CA ILE A 175 9.81 0.65 1.11
C ILE A 175 9.69 -0.05 2.47
N ASP A 176 9.97 0.65 3.58
CA ASP A 176 9.86 0.06 4.92
C ASP A 176 8.45 -0.41 5.22
N MET A 177 7.43 0.33 4.76
CA MET A 177 6.03 -0.06 4.89
C MET A 177 5.73 -1.35 4.13
N HIS A 178 6.23 -1.47 2.90
CA HIS A 178 6.10 -2.69 2.08
C HIS A 178 6.80 -3.88 2.73
N GLU A 179 8.04 -3.72 3.20
CA GLU A 179 8.79 -4.79 3.87
C GLU A 179 8.10 -5.28 5.13
N ARG A 180 7.57 -4.36 5.96
CA ARG A 180 6.80 -4.72 7.15
C ARG A 180 5.52 -5.46 6.79
N PHE A 181 4.83 -5.03 5.73
CA PHE A 181 3.62 -5.71 5.25
C PHE A 181 3.94 -7.15 4.80
N VAL A 182 4.99 -7.32 4.01
CA VAL A 182 5.48 -8.63 3.55
C VAL A 182 5.86 -9.52 4.74
N GLU A 183 6.54 -8.99 5.74
CA GLU A 183 6.92 -9.76 6.93
C GLU A 183 5.70 -10.20 7.75
N VAL A 184 4.67 -9.34 7.87
CA VAL A 184 3.40 -9.72 8.50
C VAL A 184 2.75 -10.88 7.75
N LEU A 185 2.64 -10.81 6.42
CA LEU A 185 2.07 -11.90 5.61
C LEU A 185 2.86 -13.20 5.78
N ARG A 186 4.20 -13.12 5.74
CA ARG A 186 5.08 -14.27 5.97
C ARG A 186 4.86 -14.88 7.34
N SER A 187 4.78 -14.05 8.38
CA SER A 187 4.57 -14.50 9.76
C SER A 187 3.23 -15.21 9.91
N ILE A 188 2.15 -14.69 9.31
CA ILE A 188 0.82 -15.28 9.35
C ILE A 188 0.81 -16.62 8.61
N PHE A 189 1.44 -16.69 7.43
CA PHE A 189 1.51 -17.91 6.64
C PHE A 189 2.27 -19.04 7.34
N LEU A 190 3.37 -18.71 8.02
CA LEU A 190 4.20 -19.69 8.75
C LEU A 190 3.66 -20.00 10.15
N SER A 191 2.77 -19.17 10.69
CA SER A 191 2.20 -19.36 12.02
C SER A 191 1.32 -20.60 12.07
N ARG A 192 1.82 -21.67 12.70
CA ARG A 192 0.96 -22.79 13.14
C ARG A 192 0.39 -22.48 14.50
N ARG A 193 -0.90 -22.76 14.69
CA ARG A 193 -1.53 -22.70 16.01
C ARG A 193 -0.79 -23.66 16.95
N PRO A 194 -0.23 -23.18 18.08
CA PRO A 194 0.31 -24.05 19.10
C PRO A 194 -0.80 -25.00 19.57
N THR A 195 -0.53 -26.30 19.51
CA THR A 195 -1.44 -27.32 20.01
C THR A 195 -0.89 -27.75 21.37
N ASP A 196 -1.70 -27.71 22.42
CA ASP A 196 -1.32 -28.15 23.78
C ASP A 196 -1.24 -29.69 23.89
N GLU A 197 -1.03 -30.38 22.76
CA GLU A 197 -0.90 -31.83 22.76
C GLU A 197 0.40 -32.18 23.50
N PRO A 198 0.33 -32.90 24.64
CA PRO A 198 1.53 -33.32 25.32
C PRO A 198 2.37 -34.13 24.33
N PRO A 199 3.71 -33.95 24.28
CA PRO A 199 4.54 -34.63 23.30
C PRO A 199 4.24 -36.11 23.40
N ALA A 200 3.72 -36.69 22.31
CA ALA A 200 3.32 -38.08 22.26
C ALA A 200 4.46 -38.91 22.85
N THR A 201 4.23 -39.48 24.04
CA THR A 201 5.15 -40.44 24.64
C THR A 201 5.37 -41.50 23.59
N SER A 202 6.58 -41.54 23.04
CA SER A 202 7.06 -42.64 22.23
C SER A 202 6.88 -43.89 23.08
N ALA A 203 5.78 -44.60 22.86
CA ALA A 203 5.55 -45.92 23.40
C ALA A 203 6.55 -46.83 22.70
N LYS A 204 7.71 -46.97 23.35
CA LYS A 204 8.72 -47.95 23.06
C LYS A 204 8.51 -49.11 24.02
N GLY A 205 8.30 -50.30 23.47
CA GLY A 205 8.16 -51.59 24.17
C GLY A 205 6.73 -52.12 24.07
N ASP A 206 6.47 -53.39 23.79
CA ASP A 206 7.31 -54.55 23.49
C ASP A 206 6.35 -55.59 22.86
N ALA A 207 6.90 -56.50 22.06
CA ALA A 207 6.17 -57.65 21.53
C ALA A 207 5.94 -58.72 22.61
N SER A 208 4.75 -59.34 22.66
CA SER A 208 4.56 -60.78 22.94
C SER A 208 3.07 -61.22 22.92
N ASP A 209 2.76 -62.15 22.00
CA ASP A 209 2.00 -63.41 22.14
C ASP A 209 0.54 -63.54 22.65
N GLY A 210 -0.21 -64.35 21.88
CA GLY A 210 -1.21 -65.36 22.31
C GLY A 210 -2.67 -64.89 22.45
N GLU A 211 -3.59 -65.19 21.52
CA GLU A 211 -4.37 -66.43 21.30
C GLU A 211 -5.77 -66.44 22.00
N ASP A 212 -6.75 -66.92 21.22
CA ASP A 212 -8.09 -67.46 21.56
C ASP A 212 -9.26 -66.52 21.93
N LEU A 213 -10.55 -66.72 21.59
CA LEU A 213 -11.39 -67.39 20.56
C LEU A 213 -12.85 -67.16 21.04
N GLU A 214 -13.79 -66.84 20.13
CA GLU A 214 -15.27 -67.16 20.15
C GLU A 214 -16.15 -66.70 21.37
N GLU A 215 -17.46 -66.44 21.36
CA GLU A 215 -18.62 -66.60 20.47
C GLU A 215 -19.83 -65.79 21.06
N GLN A 216 -20.77 -65.37 20.19
CA GLN A 216 -22.26 -65.26 20.33
C GLN A 216 -22.93 -64.52 21.53
N ASP A 217 -23.87 -63.59 21.26
CA ASP A 217 -25.28 -63.94 21.04
C ASP A 217 -26.20 -62.73 20.71
N GLU A 218 -27.27 -63.01 19.96
CA GLU A 218 -28.34 -62.13 19.47
C GLU A 218 -29.29 -61.60 20.57
N ILE A 219 -30.02 -60.50 20.29
CA ILE A 219 -31.51 -60.49 20.24
C ILE A 219 -32.10 -59.09 19.97
N SER A 220 -32.98 -59.08 18.97
CA SER A 220 -33.93 -58.07 18.49
C SER A 220 -34.91 -57.51 19.52
N THR A 221 -35.39 -56.27 19.30
CA THR A 221 -36.81 -55.86 19.05
C THR A 221 -36.92 -54.33 19.14
N ASP A 222 -37.21 -53.65 18.04
CA ASP A 222 -38.55 -53.28 17.55
C ASP A 222 -39.24 -52.17 18.36
N SER A 223 -39.42 -51.00 17.73
CA SER A 223 -40.75 -50.42 17.45
C SER A 223 -40.78 -48.88 17.41
N HIS A 224 -41.21 -48.39 16.24
CA HIS A 224 -42.20 -47.33 16.03
C HIS A 224 -41.94 -45.85 16.43
N GLN A 225 -41.88 -45.03 15.36
CA GLN A 225 -42.88 -44.00 15.03
C GLN A 225 -42.54 -42.51 15.33
N GLU A 226 -42.11 -41.82 14.26
CA GLU A 226 -42.38 -40.40 13.97
C GLU A 226 -43.90 -40.11 13.79
N PRO A 227 -44.37 -38.86 13.61
CA PRO A 227 -43.82 -37.54 13.95
C PRO A 227 -44.90 -36.64 14.61
N LYS A 228 -44.58 -35.41 15.03
CA LYS A 228 -45.57 -34.31 15.01
C LYS A 228 -44.96 -32.91 14.96
N LYS A 229 -45.54 -32.13 14.04
CA LYS A 229 -45.25 -30.75 13.64
C LYS A 229 -45.71 -29.71 14.68
N ALA A 230 -45.14 -28.52 14.49
CA ALA A 230 -45.75 -27.18 14.57
C ALA A 230 -46.12 -26.61 15.94
N LEU A 231 -45.34 -25.59 16.34
CA LEU A 231 -45.77 -24.19 16.41
C LEU A 231 -44.56 -23.27 16.24
#